data_AF-A0A6J1W376-F1
#
_entry.id   AF-A0A6J1W376-F1
#
_cell.length_a   1.000
_cell.length_b   1.000
_cell.length_c   1.000
_cell.angle_alpha   90.00
_cell.angle_beta   90.00
_cell.angle_gamma   90.00
#
_symmetry.space_group_name_H-M   'P 1'
#
loop_
_entity.id
_entity.type
_entity.pdbx_description
1 polymer ?
#
loop_
_entity_poly.entity_id
_entity_poly.type
_entity_poly.pdbx_seq_one_letter_code
_entity_poly.pdbx_strand_id
1 'polypeptide(L)'
;RPTDPIYVSSQSADSDLPYPPPQREPNIYMVPQGIKPVLQRTAIEILAWGLRNLKSYQLASVTSPSLLVECGGQMVQSTVIKNLKKNPNFDISVLFMEVVRQLPSAISCLV
;
A
#
# COMPACT_ATOMS: atom_id res chain seq x y z
N ARG A 1 -29.04 33.35 58.64
CA ARG A 1 -29.18 32.09 59.41
C ARG A 1 -28.70 30.94 58.51
N PRO A 2 -28.17 29.86 59.10
CA PRO A 2 -27.04 29.09 58.57
C PRO A 2 -27.40 28.04 57.51
N THR A 3 -26.34 27.54 56.85
CA THR A 3 -26.12 26.24 56.18
C THR A 3 -26.95 25.89 54.93
N ASP A 4 -26.36 26.09 53.75
CA ASP A 4 -26.55 25.20 52.60
C ASP A 4 -25.17 24.65 52.16
N PRO A 5 -25.09 23.35 51.78
CA PRO A 5 -23.84 22.60 51.70
C PRO A 5 -23.03 22.99 50.46
N ILE A 6 -21.69 22.87 50.60
CA ILE A 6 -20.74 23.00 49.49
C ILE A 6 -21.13 22.01 48.39
N TYR A 7 -21.68 22.53 47.30
CA TYR A 7 -21.70 21.82 46.02
C TYR A 7 -20.25 21.74 45.56
N VAL A 8 -19.65 20.56 45.75
CA VAL A 8 -18.35 20.23 45.16
C VAL A 8 -18.57 20.18 43.65
N SER A 9 -18.43 21.33 43.01
CA SER A 9 -18.43 21.42 41.56
C SER A 9 -17.19 20.69 41.08
N SER A 10 -17.41 19.49 40.56
CA SER A 10 -16.39 18.68 39.90
C SER A 10 -15.96 19.44 38.64
N GLN A 11 -15.00 20.35 38.79
CA GLN A 11 -14.27 20.92 37.65
C GLN A 11 -13.46 19.77 37.03
N SER A 12 -14.12 19.02 36.16
CA SER A 12 -13.48 18.04 35.28
C SER A 12 -12.92 18.80 34.09
N ALA A 13 -11.63 18.62 33.88
CA ALA A 13 -10.79 19.27 32.88
C ALA A 13 -11.13 18.82 31.45
N ASP A 14 -12.35 19.12 31.00
CA ASP A 14 -12.89 18.68 29.70
C ASP A 14 -13.19 19.86 28.75
N SER A 15 -12.83 21.08 29.14
CA SER A 15 -13.25 22.32 28.47
C SER A 15 -12.17 22.98 27.60
N ASP A 16 -11.21 22.22 27.06
CA ASP A 16 -10.17 22.77 26.16
C ASP A 16 -9.86 21.88 24.94
N LEU A 17 -10.70 20.89 24.65
CA LEU A 17 -10.54 20.07 23.45
C LEU A 17 -11.35 20.66 22.29
N PRO A 18 -10.74 20.82 21.09
CA PRO A 18 -11.50 21.26 19.92
C PRO A 18 -12.62 20.27 19.62
N TYR A 19 -13.76 20.79 19.16
CA TYR A 19 -14.92 19.95 18.78
C TYR A 19 -14.47 18.82 17.84
N PRO A 20 -14.87 17.57 18.11
CA PRO A 20 -14.49 16.45 17.26
C PRO A 20 -15.06 16.68 15.85
N PRO A 21 -14.34 16.24 14.80
CA PRO A 21 -14.80 16.42 13.44
C PRO A 21 -16.17 15.76 13.22
N PRO A 22 -17.00 16.28 12.30
CA PRO A 22 -18.31 15.72 12.03
C PRO A 22 -18.21 14.24 11.65
N GLN A 23 -19.05 13.43 12.30
CA GLN A 23 -19.15 11.99 12.06
C GLN A 23 -20.14 11.71 10.93
N ARG A 24 -19.81 10.76 10.06
CA ARG A 24 -20.76 10.22 9.07
C ARG A 24 -21.64 9.13 9.66
N GLU A 25 -21.06 8.29 10.51
CA GLU A 25 -21.69 7.16 11.20
C GLU A 25 -21.04 7.03 12.60
N PRO A 26 -21.65 6.28 13.55
CA PRO A 26 -21.05 6.07 14.87
C PRO A 26 -19.60 5.56 14.74
N ASN A 27 -18.64 6.29 15.29
CA ASN A 27 -17.20 6.02 15.23
C ASN A 27 -16.53 6.17 13.84
N ILE A 28 -17.21 6.75 12.84
CA ILE A 28 -16.62 7.05 11.52
C ILE A 28 -16.55 8.56 11.32
N TYR A 29 -15.33 9.08 11.44
CA TYR A 29 -15.02 10.51 11.25
C TYR A 29 -14.65 10.81 9.80
N MET A 30 -15.14 11.94 9.28
CA MET A 30 -14.68 12.42 7.99
C MET A 30 -13.24 12.91 8.07
N VAL A 31 -12.39 12.45 7.15
CA VAL A 31 -11.02 12.97 7.00
C VAL A 31 -11.10 14.39 6.40
N PRO A 32 -10.62 15.44 7.11
CA PRO A 32 -10.57 16.80 6.58
C PRO A 32 -9.78 16.88 5.28
N GLN A 33 -10.16 17.81 4.37
CA GLN A 33 -9.55 17.91 3.04
C GLN A 33 -8.02 18.13 3.07
N GLY A 34 -7.49 18.85 4.08
CA GLY A 34 -6.06 19.15 4.21
C GLY A 34 -5.18 17.97 4.64
N ILE A 35 -5.75 16.87 5.14
CA ILE A 35 -5.01 15.66 5.52
C ILE A 35 -5.46 14.42 4.74
N LYS A 36 -6.35 14.59 3.75
CA LYS A 36 -6.80 13.50 2.90
C LYS A 36 -5.64 13.05 2.02
N PRO A 37 -5.26 11.76 2.02
CA PRO A 37 -4.20 11.28 1.16
C PRO A 37 -4.61 11.44 -0.31
N VAL A 38 -3.70 11.96 -1.13
CA VAL A 38 -3.91 12.10 -2.57
C VAL A 38 -3.56 10.79 -3.23
N LEU A 39 -4.47 10.26 -4.04
CA LEU A 39 -4.23 9.08 -4.86
C LEU A 39 -3.69 9.51 -6.22
N GLN A 40 -2.63 8.87 -6.68
CA GLN A 40 -2.09 9.08 -8.03
C GLN A 40 -1.94 7.75 -8.75
N ARG A 41 -2.31 7.74 -10.03
CA ARG A 41 -1.97 6.66 -10.95
C ARG A 41 -0.49 6.72 -11.27
N THR A 42 0.21 5.64 -10.99
CA THR A 42 1.64 5.50 -11.21
C THR A 42 1.88 4.35 -12.19
N ALA A 43 2.55 4.67 -13.29
CA ALA A 43 3.14 3.70 -14.19
C ALA A 43 4.40 3.11 -13.57
N ILE A 44 4.55 1.79 -13.63
CA ILE A 44 5.74 1.06 -13.21
C ILE A 44 6.23 0.25 -14.39
N GLU A 45 7.47 0.53 -14.80
CA GLU A 45 8.21 -0.27 -15.78
C GLU A 45 9.10 -1.25 -15.03
N ILE A 46 8.98 -2.53 -15.37
CA ILE A 46 9.68 -3.64 -14.70
C ILE A 46 10.60 -4.29 -15.71
N LEU A 47 11.89 -4.35 -15.38
CA LEU A 47 12.91 -4.94 -16.21
C LEU A 47 13.32 -6.33 -15.68
N ALA A 48 12.79 -7.38 -16.29
CA ALA A 48 13.03 -8.79 -15.94
C ALA A 48 13.90 -9.47 -17.01
N TRP A 49 15.20 -9.63 -16.72
CA TRP A 49 16.16 -10.14 -17.71
C TRP A 49 16.10 -11.66 -17.88
N GLY A 50 15.92 -12.38 -16.78
CA GLY A 50 15.95 -13.85 -16.78
C GLY A 50 15.95 -14.45 -15.37
N LEU A 51 15.82 -15.77 -15.30
CA LEU A 51 15.80 -16.54 -14.06
C LEU A 51 17.00 -17.50 -14.02
N ARG A 52 17.73 -17.54 -12.92
CA ARG A 52 18.88 -18.44 -12.74
C ARG A 52 18.77 -19.13 -11.39
N ASN A 53 19.44 -20.27 -11.23
CA ASN A 53 19.55 -20.99 -9.96
C ASN A 53 18.19 -21.34 -9.31
N LEU A 54 17.15 -21.61 -10.12
CA LEU A 54 15.87 -22.07 -9.60
C LEU A 54 16.03 -23.44 -8.93
N LYS A 55 15.45 -23.58 -7.74
CA LYS A 55 15.39 -24.85 -7.02
C LYS A 55 14.47 -25.82 -7.75
N SER A 56 14.74 -27.12 -7.58
CA SER A 56 13.79 -28.14 -8.01
C SER A 56 12.46 -27.97 -7.29
N TYR A 57 11.38 -28.23 -8.00
CA TYR A 57 10.02 -28.19 -7.49
C TYR A 57 9.43 -29.58 -7.63
N GLN A 58 8.86 -30.11 -6.55
CA GLN A 58 8.27 -31.47 -6.53
C GLN A 58 9.24 -32.55 -7.06
N LEU A 59 10.50 -32.53 -6.59
CA LEU A 59 11.57 -33.45 -7.02
C LEU A 59 11.94 -33.36 -8.52
N ALA A 60 11.39 -32.40 -9.27
CA ALA A 60 11.65 -32.18 -10.68
C ALA A 60 12.41 -30.87 -10.94
N SER A 61 13.29 -30.87 -11.94
CA SER A 61 13.98 -29.65 -12.38
C SER A 61 13.03 -28.74 -13.16
N VAL A 62 13.03 -27.45 -12.85
CA VAL A 62 12.23 -26.45 -13.58
C VAL A 62 12.81 -26.22 -14.98
N THR A 63 11.99 -26.33 -16.01
CA THR A 63 12.42 -26.17 -17.42
C THR A 63 11.80 -24.96 -18.10
N SER A 64 10.53 -24.66 -17.81
CA SER A 64 9.78 -23.61 -18.52
C SER A 64 9.00 -22.67 -17.59
N PRO A 65 9.68 -21.81 -16.82
CA PRO A 65 9.03 -20.89 -15.88
C PRO A 65 8.54 -19.59 -16.54
N SER A 66 7.65 -18.87 -15.84
CA SER A 66 7.28 -17.46 -16.09
C SER A 66 7.35 -16.65 -14.78
N LEU A 67 7.42 -15.33 -14.90
CA LEU A 67 7.34 -14.39 -13.78
C LEU A 67 5.92 -13.80 -13.71
N LEU A 68 5.35 -13.76 -12.50
CA LEU A 68 4.12 -13.02 -12.20
C LEU A 68 4.49 -11.91 -11.22
N VAL A 69 4.12 -10.67 -11.55
CA VAL A 69 4.33 -9.51 -10.69
C VAL A 69 2.98 -8.98 -10.23
N GLU A 70 2.84 -8.77 -8.93
CA GLU A 70 1.63 -8.22 -8.32
C GLU A 70 1.96 -6.96 -7.51
N CYS A 71 1.17 -5.91 -7.70
CA CYS A 71 1.27 -4.67 -6.92
C CYS A 71 -0.09 -3.97 -6.89
N GLY A 72 -0.57 -3.58 -5.70
CA GLY A 72 -1.79 -2.79 -5.56
C GLY A 72 -3.04 -3.46 -6.17
N GLY A 73 -3.13 -4.79 -6.13
CA GLY A 73 -4.23 -5.56 -6.75
C GLY A 73 -4.16 -5.66 -8.27
N GLN A 74 -3.08 -5.19 -8.89
CA GLN A 74 -2.81 -5.35 -10.32
C GLN A 74 -1.76 -6.44 -10.51
N MET A 75 -1.91 -7.21 -11.59
CA MET A 75 -1.00 -8.30 -11.94
C MET A 75 -0.53 -8.17 -13.39
N VAL A 76 0.76 -8.44 -13.61
CA VAL A 76 1.35 -8.57 -14.95
C VAL A 76 2.22 -9.82 -15.01
N GLN A 77 2.10 -10.59 -16.10
CA GLN A 77 2.83 -11.83 -16.28
C GLN A 77 3.80 -11.71 -17.46
N SER A 78 5.01 -12.24 -17.29
CA SER A 78 5.97 -12.38 -18.38
C SER A 78 5.57 -13.50 -19.34
N THR A 79 6.24 -13.53 -20.49
CA THR A 79 6.25 -14.73 -21.31
C THR A 79 6.91 -15.90 -20.57
N VAL A 80 6.58 -17.12 -20.99
CA VAL A 80 7.22 -18.34 -20.49
C VAL A 80 8.60 -18.48 -21.14
N ILE A 81 9.63 -18.68 -20.32
CA ILE A 81 10.96 -19.07 -20.81
C ILE A 81 10.85 -20.49 -21.35
N LYS A 82 11.09 -20.71 -22.65
CA LYS A 82 10.90 -22.03 -23.28
C LYS A 82 11.87 -23.10 -22.78
N ASN A 83 13.10 -22.71 -22.44
CA ASN A 83 14.10 -23.64 -21.93
C ASN A 83 15.13 -22.92 -21.07
N LEU A 84 14.88 -22.93 -19.76
CA LEU A 84 15.71 -22.27 -18.74
C LEU A 84 17.17 -22.74 -18.76
N LYS A 85 17.44 -24.01 -19.13
CA LYS A 85 18.80 -24.58 -19.16
C LYS A 85 19.60 -24.07 -20.35
N LYS A 86 18.95 -23.80 -21.49
CA LYS A 86 19.60 -23.31 -22.71
C LYS A 86 19.68 -21.79 -22.75
N ASN A 87 18.57 -21.13 -22.44
CA ASN A 87 18.47 -19.67 -22.38
C ASN A 87 17.63 -19.27 -21.16
N PRO A 88 18.27 -18.81 -20.08
CA PRO A 88 17.57 -18.39 -18.88
C PRO A 88 16.88 -17.03 -18.99
N ASN A 89 16.95 -16.37 -20.14
CA ASN A 89 16.42 -15.02 -20.34
C ASN A 89 14.99 -15.02 -20.89
N PHE A 90 14.22 -13.98 -20.59
CA PHE A 90 12.89 -13.76 -21.18
C PHE A 90 13.02 -13.21 -22.60
N ASP A 91 12.11 -13.63 -23.48
CA ASP A 91 12.03 -13.10 -24.86
C ASP A 91 11.61 -11.61 -24.85
N ILE A 92 10.78 -11.22 -23.89
CA ILE A 92 10.39 -9.83 -23.62
C ILE A 92 10.76 -9.53 -22.17
N SER A 93 11.72 -8.64 -21.96
CA SER A 93 12.24 -8.32 -20.64
C SER A 93 11.56 -7.14 -19.96
N VAL A 94 10.78 -6.34 -20.69
CA VAL A 94 10.08 -5.17 -20.16
C VAL A 94 8.62 -5.54 -19.92
N LEU A 95 8.16 -5.34 -18.69
CA LEU A 95 6.76 -5.45 -18.30
C LEU A 95 6.28 -4.09 -17.80
N PHE A 96 4.99 -3.82 -17.98
CA PHE A 96 4.41 -2.55 -17.56
C PHE A 96 3.17 -2.80 -16.71
N MET A 97 3.00 -2.00 -15.65
CA MET A 97 1.78 -2.01 -14.86
C MET A 97 1.41 -0.60 -14.38
N GLU A 98 0.12 -0.34 -14.24
CA GLU A 98 -0.40 0.92 -13.70
C GLU A 98 -1.08 0.66 -12.36
N VAL A 99 -0.64 1.32 -11.30
CA VAL A 99 -1.21 1.16 -9.95
C VAL A 99 -1.60 2.50 -9.35
N VAL A 100 -2.66 2.53 -8.56
CA VAL A 100 -3.05 3.72 -7.79
C VAL A 100 -2.34 3.67 -6.44
N ARG A 101 -1.45 4.63 -6.17
CA ARG A 101 -0.77 4.76 -4.88
C ARG A 101 -1.15 6.04 -4.17
N GLN A 102 -1.18 5.99 -2.84
CA GLN A 102 -1.24 7.19 -2.02
C GLN A 102 0.11 7.91 -2.14
N LEU A 103 0.10 9.14 -2.65
CA LEU A 103 1.27 9.99 -2.57
C LEU A 103 1.44 10.44 -1.12
N PRO A 104 2.66 10.44 -0.58
CA PRO A 104 2.90 11.11 0.68
C PRO A 104 2.53 12.59 0.51
N SER A 105 1.62 13.06 1.37
CA SER A 105 1.09 14.43 1.37
C SER A 105 2.12 15.51 1.73
N ALA A 106 3.34 15.10 2.07
CA ALA A 106 4.52 15.95 2.17
C ALA A 106 5.63 15.30 1.35
N ILE A 107 6.27 16.08 0.47
CA ILE A 107 7.39 15.66 -0.36
C ILE A 107 8.50 15.07 0.53
N SER A 108 8.59 13.74 0.60
CA SER A 108 9.86 13.06 0.81
C SER A 108 10.17 12.30 -0.47
N CYS A 109 10.49 13.07 -1.50
CA CYS A 109 11.47 12.62 -2.47
C CYS A 109 12.81 12.56 -1.74
N LEU A 110 13.07 11.43 -1.08
CA LEU A 110 14.41 10.93 -0.80
C LEU A 110 14.46 9.53 -1.41
N VAL A 111 14.75 9.52 -2.71
CA VAL A 111 15.53 8.44 -3.32
C VAL A 111 16.97 8.93 -3.34
#